data_AF-A0A6J2BRV5-F1
#
_entry.id   AF-A0A6J2BRV5-F1
#
_cell.length_a   1.000
_cell.length_b   1.000
_cell.length_c   1.000
_cell.angle_alpha   90.00
_cell.angle_beta   90.00
_cell.angle_gamma   90.00
#
_symmetry.space_group_name_H-M   'P 1'
#
loop_
_entity.id
_entity.type
_entity.pdbx_description
1 polymer ?
#
loop_
_entity_poly.entity_id
_entity_poly.type
_entity_poly.pdbx_seq_one_letter_code
_entity_poly.pdbx_strand_id
1 'polypeptide(L)'
;MAVPWEEYFRLALQEKMPEKIPEQNVDPLPPVLRLLEKRRELVDADRALQAQKEVCQTMMAARKQRWEQLEQKERELKGSFARFDKFLQDTEARRGRALRRAAEERLQASRREAEALRLRAQLEELRRERARLQRRLERLEPCARLLGQVLEQLPEFQEVPELVARFDGLADMQAALRLAERRRRAELEEARARLQRLRDAGQDELLAQGQRRAQLLERLEAARERTLRWESKWIQIQNTAAEKTLLLGRTRMAALNLFQLVRQHKRQPPALAVEDTEGQLEQVKLFILDLSAMLANLRQAEPTPASQP
;
A
#
# COMPACT_ATOMS: atom_id res chain seq x y z
N MET A 1 70.38 62.56 61.28
CA MET A 1 71.45 63.08 62.15
C MET A 1 71.28 64.60 62.22
N ALA A 2 70.30 65.06 62.99
CA ALA A 2 70.10 66.48 63.25
C ALA A 2 70.96 66.80 64.48
N VAL A 3 72.03 67.58 64.29
CA VAL A 3 72.83 68.09 65.40
C VAL A 3 71.86 68.90 66.29
N PRO A 4 71.70 68.58 67.58
CA PRO A 4 70.86 69.35 68.48
C PRO A 4 71.31 70.81 68.43
N TRP A 5 70.38 71.75 68.25
CA TRP A 5 70.72 73.17 68.05
C TRP A 5 71.66 73.71 69.15
N GLU A 6 71.64 73.12 70.34
CA GLU A 6 72.54 73.38 71.46
C GLU A 6 74.03 73.12 71.17
N GLU A 7 74.37 72.11 70.35
CA GLU A 7 75.75 71.86 69.92
C GLU A 7 76.18 72.85 68.83
N TYR A 8 75.27 73.20 67.92
CA TYR A 8 75.54 74.21 66.88
C TYR A 8 75.77 75.60 67.50
N PHE A 9 74.96 75.98 68.50
CA PHE A 9 75.16 77.23 69.23
C PHE A 9 76.44 77.21 70.07
N ARG A 10 76.82 76.07 70.68
CA ARG A 10 78.10 75.96 71.40
C ARG A 10 79.31 76.12 70.48
N LEU A 11 79.30 75.48 69.30
CA LEU A 11 80.37 75.60 68.31
C LEU A 11 80.45 77.02 67.72
N ALA A 12 79.30 77.62 67.38
CA ALA A 12 79.25 78.98 66.86
C ALA A 12 79.66 80.05 67.89
N LEU A 13 79.45 79.80 69.20
CA LEU A 13 79.96 80.66 70.28
C LEU A 13 81.46 80.48 70.49
N GLN A 14 81.98 79.25 70.40
CA GLN A 14 83.42 79.00 70.50
C GLN A 14 84.20 79.69 69.38
N GLU A 15 83.69 79.73 68.15
CA GLU A 15 84.33 80.45 67.04
C GLU A 15 84.26 81.99 67.15
N LYS A 16 83.38 82.55 68.00
CA LYS A 16 83.17 84.01 68.11
C LYS A 16 83.63 84.66 69.42
N MET A 17 84.22 83.88 70.35
CA MET A 17 84.91 84.42 71.52
C MET A 17 86.39 84.67 71.17
N PRO A 18 86.97 85.85 71.45
CA PRO A 18 88.39 86.07 71.21
C PRO A 18 89.24 85.26 72.19
N GLU A 19 89.84 84.17 71.71
CA GLU A 19 90.94 83.50 72.40
C GLU A 19 92.20 84.38 72.34
N LYS A 20 92.74 84.71 73.52
CA LYS A 20 93.91 85.56 73.80
C LYS A 20 93.75 87.06 73.49
N ILE A 21 93.47 87.83 74.53
CA ILE A 21 93.91 89.23 74.62
C ILE A 21 95.44 89.20 74.78
N PRO A 22 96.26 89.73 73.86
CA PRO A 22 97.68 89.91 74.14
C PRO A 22 97.87 91.01 75.20
N GLU A 23 98.65 90.67 76.23
CA GLU A 23 99.09 91.55 77.32
C GLU A 23 100.10 92.62 76.83
N GLN A 24 99.96 93.83 77.38
CA GLN A 24 100.99 94.85 77.69
C GLN A 24 102.08 95.23 76.67
N ASN A 25 102.11 96.54 76.34
CA ASN A 25 103.21 97.41 76.75
C ASN A 25 102.63 98.80 77.04
N VAL A 26 102.77 99.24 78.29
CA VAL A 26 102.28 100.51 78.81
C VAL A 26 103.41 101.52 78.67
N ASP A 27 103.37 102.35 77.64
CA ASP A 27 104.07 103.63 77.60
C ASP A 27 103.02 104.75 77.77
N PRO A 28 103.28 105.81 78.55
CA PRO A 28 102.25 106.74 78.99
C PRO A 28 101.82 107.68 77.86
N LEU A 29 100.84 107.25 77.07
CA LEU A 29 100.14 108.10 76.10
C LEU A 29 98.93 108.80 76.77
N PRO A 30 98.72 110.11 76.56
CA PRO A 30 97.68 110.89 77.25
C PRO A 30 96.25 110.33 77.08
N PRO A 31 95.35 110.50 78.10
CA PRO A 31 93.96 109.99 78.11
C PRO A 31 93.10 110.31 76.88
N VAL A 32 93.46 111.35 76.14
CA VAL A 32 92.77 111.79 74.91
C VAL A 32 92.98 110.79 73.75
N LEU A 33 94.13 110.11 73.68
CA LEU A 33 94.43 109.15 72.60
C LEU A 33 93.70 107.82 72.78
N ARG A 34 93.54 107.32 74.02
CA ARG A 34 92.83 106.07 74.32
C ARG A 34 91.32 106.16 74.04
N LEU A 35 90.75 107.36 74.20
CA LEU A 35 89.35 107.65 73.87
C LEU A 35 89.12 107.70 72.35
N LEU A 36 90.12 108.16 71.59
CA LEU A 36 90.09 108.14 70.13
C LEU A 36 90.25 106.72 69.57
N GLU A 37 91.08 105.86 70.16
CA GLU A 37 91.19 104.45 69.79
C GLU A 37 89.90 103.68 70.06
N LYS A 38 89.28 103.85 71.24
CA LYS A 38 87.99 103.21 71.54
C LYS A 38 86.85 103.72 70.68
N ARG A 39 86.89 104.99 70.25
CA ARG A 39 85.95 105.52 69.23
C ARG A 39 86.21 104.92 67.85
N ARG A 40 87.47 104.70 67.46
CA ARG A 40 87.83 104.00 66.21
C ARG A 40 87.35 102.54 66.24
N GLU A 41 87.60 101.81 67.32
CA GLU A 41 87.13 100.43 67.49
C GLU A 41 85.59 100.33 67.46
N LEU A 42 84.88 101.28 68.09
CA LEU A 42 83.41 101.34 68.01
C LEU A 42 82.94 101.59 66.58
N VAL A 43 83.58 102.51 65.86
CA VAL A 43 83.27 102.78 64.44
C VAL A 43 83.56 101.56 63.56
N ASP A 44 84.66 100.85 63.80
CA ASP A 44 85.03 99.66 63.03
C ASP A 44 84.14 98.46 63.37
N ALA A 45 83.73 98.31 64.63
CA ALA A 45 82.73 97.32 65.05
C ALA A 45 81.33 97.63 64.49
N ASP A 46 80.93 98.90 64.45
CA ASP A 46 79.67 99.33 63.81
C ASP A 46 79.71 99.07 62.30
N ARG A 47 80.84 99.35 61.63
CA ARG A 47 81.06 99.01 60.22
C ARG A 47 80.99 97.50 59.98
N ALA A 48 81.60 96.69 60.84
CA ALA A 48 81.55 95.23 60.73
C ALA A 48 80.14 94.67 61.00
N LEU A 49 79.40 95.26 61.93
CA LEU A 49 78.01 94.90 62.20
C LEU A 49 77.08 95.32 61.05
N GLN A 50 77.31 96.49 60.45
CA GLN A 50 76.62 96.93 59.24
C GLN A 50 76.90 95.97 58.08
N ALA A 51 78.15 95.58 57.85
CA ALA A 51 78.52 94.59 56.83
C ALA A 51 77.84 93.22 57.08
N GLN A 52 77.79 92.73 58.33
CA GLN A 52 77.07 91.47 58.64
C GLN A 52 75.55 91.60 58.48
N LYS A 53 74.96 92.77 58.81
CA LYS A 53 73.54 93.04 58.56
C LYS A 53 73.25 93.07 57.07
N GLU A 54 74.10 93.68 56.26
CA GLU A 54 74.01 93.69 54.80
C GLU A 54 74.14 92.27 54.22
N VAL A 55 75.12 91.47 54.67
CA VAL A 55 75.26 90.06 54.26
C VAL A 55 74.05 89.22 54.67
N CYS A 56 73.52 89.42 55.88
CA CYS A 56 72.32 88.72 56.34
C CYS A 56 71.09 89.14 55.52
N GLN A 57 70.95 90.43 55.21
CA GLN A 57 69.88 90.95 54.36
C GLN A 57 69.96 90.41 52.93
N THR A 58 71.16 90.38 52.32
CA THR A 58 71.37 89.79 50.99
C THR A 58 71.08 88.28 50.99
N MET A 59 71.51 87.53 52.02
CA MET A 59 71.18 86.11 52.14
C MET A 59 69.68 85.85 52.36
N MET A 60 69.01 86.66 53.19
CA MET A 60 67.56 86.58 53.35
C MET A 60 66.83 86.91 52.05
N ALA A 61 67.28 87.93 51.30
CA ALA A 61 66.73 88.28 50.00
C ALA A 61 66.91 87.15 48.99
N ALA A 62 68.11 86.57 48.88
CA ALA A 62 68.38 85.43 48.00
C ALA A 62 67.57 84.19 48.39
N ARG A 63 67.36 83.94 49.69
CA ARG A 63 66.54 82.83 50.18
C ARG A 63 65.05 83.05 49.91
N LYS A 64 64.54 84.27 50.07
CA LYS A 64 63.17 84.65 49.69
C LYS A 64 62.95 84.47 48.19
N GLN A 65 63.88 84.95 47.36
CA GLN A 65 63.83 84.75 45.90
C GLN A 65 63.83 83.26 45.52
N ARG A 66 64.66 82.41 46.17
CA ARG A 66 64.63 80.96 45.93
C ARG A 66 63.33 80.30 46.36
N TRP A 67 62.74 80.72 47.48
CA TRP A 67 61.42 80.24 47.91
C TRP A 67 60.32 80.63 46.93
N GLU A 68 60.31 81.88 46.47
CA GLU A 68 59.37 82.35 45.46
C GLU A 68 59.53 81.59 44.14
N GLN A 69 60.75 81.30 43.69
CA GLN A 69 61.02 80.48 42.51
C GLN A 69 60.55 79.03 42.68
N LEU A 70 60.74 78.44 43.86
CA LEU A 70 60.27 77.08 44.15
C LEU A 70 58.74 77.03 44.17
N GLU A 71 58.06 78.01 44.76
CA GLU A 71 56.61 78.11 44.73
C GLU A 71 56.08 78.30 43.31
N GLN A 72 56.75 79.12 42.49
CA GLN A 72 56.39 79.29 41.07
C GLN A 72 56.51 77.96 40.32
N LYS A 73 57.64 77.25 40.46
CA LYS A 73 57.83 75.93 39.85
C LYS A 73 56.82 74.89 40.34
N GLU A 74 56.49 74.89 41.62
CA GLU A 74 55.46 74.00 42.16
C GLU A 74 54.08 74.30 41.56
N ARG A 75 53.71 75.59 41.43
CA ARG A 75 52.47 76.02 40.78
C ARG A 75 52.44 75.64 39.30
N GLU A 76 53.56 75.79 38.58
CA GLU A 76 53.70 75.37 37.19
C GLU A 76 53.58 73.85 37.02
N LEU A 77 54.20 73.06 37.90
CA LEU A 77 54.09 71.61 37.90
C LEU A 77 52.66 71.17 38.21
N LYS A 78 52.01 71.72 39.25
CA LYS A 78 50.59 71.45 39.55
C LYS A 78 49.69 71.80 38.37
N GLY A 79 49.93 72.94 37.72
CA GLY A 79 49.22 73.34 36.51
C GLY A 79 49.45 72.39 35.33
N SER A 80 50.67 71.87 35.18
CA SER A 80 51.04 70.91 34.14
C SER A 80 50.41 69.54 34.38
N PHE A 81 50.44 69.02 35.61
CA PHE A 81 49.74 67.79 36.01
C PHE A 81 48.25 67.88 35.69
N ALA A 82 47.59 68.98 36.09
CA ALA A 82 46.18 69.17 35.77
C ALA A 82 45.89 69.20 34.26
N ARG A 83 46.82 69.69 33.43
CA ARG A 83 46.71 69.65 31.97
C ARG A 83 46.93 68.24 31.42
N PHE A 84 47.91 67.50 31.95
CA PHE A 84 48.18 66.11 31.56
C PHE A 84 47.02 65.18 31.94
N ASP A 85 46.48 65.30 33.15
CA ASP A 85 45.33 64.53 33.60
C ASP A 85 44.11 64.80 32.70
N LYS A 86 43.85 66.07 32.38
CA LYS A 86 42.80 66.44 31.42
C LYS A 86 43.05 65.84 30.03
N PHE A 87 44.29 65.89 29.53
CA PHE A 87 44.64 65.30 28.25
C PHE A 87 44.46 63.78 28.25
N LEU A 88 44.87 63.08 29.31
CA LEU A 88 44.67 61.64 29.47
C LEU A 88 43.17 61.31 29.49
N GLN A 89 42.38 61.99 30.31
CA GLN A 89 40.92 61.84 30.34
C GLN A 89 40.27 62.09 28.98
N ASP A 90 40.68 63.14 28.26
CA ASP A 90 40.18 63.44 26.92
C ASP A 90 40.55 62.37 25.90
N THR A 91 41.78 61.84 25.97
CA THR A 91 42.24 60.77 25.07
C THR A 91 41.54 59.44 25.36
N GLU A 92 41.33 59.09 26.62
CA GLU A 92 40.55 57.93 27.04
C GLU A 92 39.08 58.07 26.62
N ALA A 93 38.49 59.26 26.77
CA ALA A 93 37.14 59.54 26.31
C ALA A 93 37.03 59.45 24.78
N ARG A 94 38.03 59.93 24.02
CA ARG A 94 38.11 59.78 22.56
C ARG A 94 38.24 58.30 22.16
N ARG A 95 39.13 57.55 22.82
CA ARG A 95 39.30 56.10 22.61
C ARG A 95 38.00 55.36 22.91
N GLY A 96 37.34 55.66 24.03
CA GLY A 96 36.07 55.07 24.42
C GLY A 96 34.96 55.36 23.39
N ARG A 97 34.85 56.60 22.89
CA ARG A 97 33.91 56.94 21.81
C ARG A 97 34.21 56.20 20.51
N ALA A 98 35.48 56.10 20.11
CA ALA A 98 35.87 55.37 18.91
C ALA A 98 35.56 53.86 19.01
N LEU A 99 35.85 53.25 20.17
CA LEU A 99 35.54 51.85 20.44
C LEU A 99 34.04 51.58 20.43
N ARG A 100 33.23 52.46 21.03
CA ARG A 100 31.75 52.34 21.01
C ARG A 100 31.22 52.43 19.58
N ARG A 101 31.66 53.42 18.79
CA ARG A 101 31.27 53.54 17.37
C ARG A 101 31.67 52.30 16.57
N ALA A 102 32.90 51.82 16.73
CA ALA A 102 33.34 50.60 16.06
C ALA A 102 32.52 49.36 16.47
N ALA A 103 32.13 49.26 17.74
CA ALA A 103 31.27 48.17 18.22
C ALA A 103 29.84 48.28 17.65
N GLU A 104 29.26 49.48 17.64
CA GLU A 104 27.95 49.76 17.05
C GLU A 104 27.95 49.47 15.54
N GLU A 105 28.97 49.90 14.80
CA GLU A 105 29.15 49.62 13.38
C GLU A 105 29.28 48.11 13.11
N ARG A 106 30.04 47.38 13.92
CA ARG A 106 30.13 45.91 13.81
C ARG A 106 28.78 45.24 14.04
N LEU A 107 28.05 45.64 15.09
CA LEU A 107 26.71 45.12 15.36
C LEU A 107 25.74 45.41 14.20
N GLN A 108 25.78 46.62 13.64
CA GLN A 108 24.97 47.00 12.49
C GLN A 108 25.36 46.21 11.23
N ALA A 109 26.66 46.03 10.97
CA ALA A 109 27.15 45.22 9.86
C ALA A 109 26.66 43.78 9.99
N SER A 110 26.80 43.16 11.16
CA SER A 110 26.34 41.79 11.40
C SER A 110 24.82 41.63 11.24
N ARG A 111 24.01 42.62 11.67
CA ARG A 111 22.55 42.62 11.42
C ARG A 111 22.24 42.66 9.93
N ARG A 112 22.88 43.56 9.19
CA ARG A 112 22.70 43.69 7.73
C ARG A 112 23.16 42.44 6.99
N GLU A 113 24.25 41.81 7.42
CA GLU A 113 24.74 40.55 6.85
C GLU A 113 23.74 39.41 7.10
N ALA A 114 23.21 39.29 8.32
CA ALA A 114 22.19 38.30 8.63
C ALA A 114 20.90 38.52 7.81
N GLU A 115 20.46 39.77 7.65
CA GLU A 115 19.32 40.13 6.79
C GLU A 115 19.61 39.81 5.32
N ALA A 116 20.80 40.14 4.81
CA ALA A 116 21.20 39.83 3.44
C ALA A 116 21.22 38.32 3.18
N LEU A 117 21.69 37.51 4.14
CA LEU A 117 21.65 36.05 4.05
C LEU A 117 20.21 35.51 4.03
N ARG A 118 19.33 36.04 4.90
CA ARG A 118 17.91 35.67 4.92
C ARG A 118 17.23 36.00 3.59
N LEU A 119 17.43 37.20 3.07
CA LEU A 119 16.87 37.63 1.78
C LEU A 119 17.42 36.79 0.62
N ARG A 120 18.71 36.45 0.63
CA ARG A 120 19.30 35.55 -0.38
C ARG A 120 18.68 34.15 -0.34
N ALA A 121 18.44 33.60 0.84
CA ALA A 121 17.77 32.31 0.98
C ALA A 121 16.34 32.35 0.42
N GLN A 122 15.57 33.38 0.76
CA GLN A 122 14.21 33.59 0.23
C GLN A 122 14.20 33.74 -1.30
N LEU A 123 15.16 34.47 -1.87
CA LEU A 123 15.29 34.61 -3.32
C LEU A 123 15.57 33.26 -4.00
N GLU A 124 16.41 32.41 -3.41
CA GLU A 124 16.67 31.08 -3.93
C GLU A 124 15.44 30.16 -3.85
N GLU A 125 14.67 30.23 -2.77
CA GLU A 125 13.39 29.51 -2.65
C GLU A 125 12.40 29.93 -3.73
N LEU A 126 12.18 31.25 -3.90
CA LEU A 126 11.30 31.77 -4.94
C LEU A 126 11.78 31.42 -6.35
N ARG A 127 13.09 31.40 -6.59
CA ARG A 127 13.67 30.94 -7.87
C ARG A 127 13.37 29.47 -8.14
N ARG A 128 13.47 28.62 -7.12
CA ARG A 128 13.13 27.19 -7.23
C ARG A 128 11.64 26.98 -7.51
N GLU A 129 10.78 27.72 -6.81
CA GLU A 129 9.33 27.68 -7.05
C GLU A 129 8.97 28.14 -8.46
N ARG A 130 9.54 29.26 -8.91
CA ARG A 130 9.39 29.74 -10.29
C ARG A 130 9.84 28.68 -11.29
N ALA A 131 11.01 28.07 -11.11
CA ALA A 131 11.50 27.02 -12.00
C ALA A 131 10.57 25.79 -12.01
N ARG A 132 10.01 25.41 -10.85
CA ARG A 132 9.02 24.33 -10.74
C ARG A 132 7.74 24.67 -11.51
N LEU A 133 7.23 25.89 -11.38
CA LEU A 133 6.03 26.35 -12.09
C LEU A 133 6.27 26.45 -13.60
N GLN A 134 7.43 26.95 -14.03
CA GLN A 134 7.82 27.01 -15.44
C GLN A 134 7.83 25.61 -16.08
N ARG A 135 8.45 24.62 -15.42
CA ARG A 135 8.42 23.23 -15.90
C ARG A 135 7.00 22.66 -16.00
N ARG A 136 6.10 23.04 -15.09
CA ARG A 136 4.69 22.62 -15.15
C ARG A 136 3.97 23.27 -16.33
N LEU A 137 4.24 24.56 -16.58
CA LEU A 137 3.68 25.27 -17.74
C LEU A 137 4.19 24.67 -19.05
N GLU A 138 5.50 24.45 -19.21
CA GLU A 138 6.09 23.83 -20.40
C GLU A 138 5.49 22.45 -20.71
N ARG A 139 5.18 21.66 -19.67
CA ARG A 139 4.52 20.35 -19.82
C ARG A 139 3.06 20.46 -20.27
N LEU A 140 2.35 21.48 -19.83
CA LEU A 140 0.92 21.66 -20.10
C LEU A 140 0.65 22.51 -21.35
N GLU A 141 1.63 23.28 -21.80
CA GLU A 141 1.54 24.18 -22.94
C GLU A 141 1.10 23.46 -24.23
N PRO A 142 1.64 22.27 -24.60
CA PRO A 142 1.16 21.56 -25.78
C PRO A 142 -0.32 21.17 -25.66
N CYS A 143 -0.77 20.74 -24.48
CA CYS A 143 -2.18 20.39 -24.24
C CYS A 143 -3.08 21.63 -24.38
N ALA A 144 -2.68 22.76 -23.82
CA ALA A 144 -3.41 24.02 -23.95
C ALA A 144 -3.50 24.49 -25.41
N ARG A 145 -2.41 24.36 -26.18
CA ARG A 145 -2.40 24.67 -27.62
C ARG A 145 -3.36 23.76 -28.40
N LEU A 146 -3.35 22.47 -28.13
CA LEU A 146 -4.29 21.52 -28.75
C LEU A 146 -5.74 21.85 -28.42
N LEU A 147 -6.05 22.14 -27.14
CA LEU A 147 -7.40 22.52 -26.73
C LEU A 147 -7.86 23.82 -27.40
N GLY A 148 -6.95 24.79 -27.56
CA GLY A 148 -7.21 26.01 -28.33
C GLY A 148 -7.52 25.73 -29.81
N GLN A 149 -6.72 24.90 -30.47
CA GLN A 149 -6.98 24.49 -31.87
C GLN A 149 -8.31 23.75 -32.01
N VAL A 150 -8.69 22.92 -31.04
CA VAL A 150 -9.97 22.21 -31.05
C VAL A 150 -11.14 23.19 -30.87
N LEU A 151 -11.02 24.20 -30.01
CA LEU A 151 -12.02 25.26 -29.90
C LEU A 151 -12.17 26.06 -31.21
N GLU A 152 -11.06 26.36 -31.89
CA GLU A 152 -11.11 27.03 -33.20
C GLU A 152 -11.87 26.21 -34.26
N GLN A 153 -11.77 24.88 -34.20
CA GLN A 153 -12.48 23.97 -35.10
C GLN A 153 -13.94 23.75 -34.72
N LEU A 154 -14.29 23.94 -33.44
CA LEU A 154 -15.63 23.70 -32.89
C LEU A 154 -16.20 24.99 -32.32
N PRO A 155 -16.78 25.87 -33.16
CA PRO A 155 -17.31 27.16 -32.72
C PRO A 155 -18.55 27.05 -31.80
N GLU A 156 -19.06 25.83 -31.58
CA GLU A 156 -20.15 25.54 -30.65
C GLU A 156 -19.73 25.70 -29.18
N PHE A 157 -18.43 25.65 -28.87
CA PHE A 157 -17.88 25.80 -27.53
C PHE A 157 -17.08 27.10 -27.44
N GLN A 158 -17.35 27.90 -26.41
CA GLN A 158 -16.67 29.19 -26.21
C GLN A 158 -15.46 29.05 -25.31
N GLU A 159 -15.52 28.14 -24.33
CA GLU A 159 -14.44 27.94 -23.37
C GLU A 159 -13.98 26.48 -23.28
N VAL A 160 -12.71 26.28 -22.95
CA VAL A 160 -12.11 24.95 -22.73
C VAL A 160 -12.86 24.12 -21.68
N PRO A 161 -13.32 24.69 -20.54
CA PRO A 161 -14.08 23.93 -19.54
C PRO A 161 -15.40 23.36 -20.08
N GLU A 162 -16.08 24.06 -20.99
CA GLU A 162 -17.34 23.57 -21.60
C GLU A 162 -17.07 22.33 -22.46
N LEU A 163 -15.99 22.38 -23.24
CA LEU A 163 -15.52 21.27 -24.05
C LEU A 163 -15.16 20.06 -23.18
N VAL A 164 -14.41 20.28 -22.09
CA VAL A 164 -14.04 19.22 -21.14
C VAL A 164 -15.28 18.61 -20.48
N ALA A 165 -16.22 19.44 -19.99
CA ALA A 165 -17.45 18.96 -19.39
C ALA A 165 -18.30 18.14 -20.38
N ARG A 166 -18.32 18.54 -21.66
CA ARG A 166 -18.97 17.76 -22.71
C ARG A 166 -18.29 16.41 -22.92
N PHE A 167 -16.96 16.38 -22.96
CA PHE A 167 -16.20 15.13 -23.08
C PHE A 167 -16.42 14.21 -21.88
N ASP A 168 -16.40 14.75 -20.67
CA ASP A 168 -16.66 13.99 -19.44
C ASP A 168 -18.06 13.38 -19.49
N GLY A 169 -19.09 14.17 -19.85
CA GLY A 169 -20.45 13.65 -20.01
C GLY A 169 -20.57 12.57 -21.10
N LEU A 170 -19.83 12.70 -22.21
CA LEU A 170 -19.78 11.67 -23.25
C LEU A 170 -19.04 10.41 -22.79
N ALA A 171 -17.96 10.56 -22.02
CA ALA A 171 -17.21 9.45 -21.44
C ALA A 171 -18.06 8.67 -20.43
N ASP A 172 -18.79 9.38 -19.57
CA ASP A 172 -19.74 8.81 -18.62
C ASP A 172 -20.88 8.08 -19.33
N MET A 173 -21.45 8.70 -20.38
CA MET A 173 -22.48 8.06 -21.18
C MET A 173 -21.95 6.82 -21.90
N GLN A 174 -20.73 6.86 -22.44
CA GLN A 174 -20.09 5.70 -23.06
C GLN A 174 -19.88 4.57 -22.04
N ALA A 175 -19.45 4.90 -20.81
CA ALA A 175 -19.28 3.93 -19.75
C ALA A 175 -20.62 3.29 -19.36
N ALA A 176 -21.68 4.09 -19.21
CA ALA A 176 -23.03 3.62 -18.92
C ALA A 176 -23.58 2.71 -20.04
N LEU A 177 -23.39 3.09 -21.31
CA LEU A 177 -23.79 2.29 -22.46
C LEU A 177 -23.06 0.95 -22.52
N ARG A 178 -21.74 0.95 -22.27
CA ARG A 178 -20.95 -0.31 -22.21
C ARG A 178 -21.43 -1.22 -21.09
N LEU A 179 -21.80 -0.68 -19.94
CA LEU A 179 -22.35 -1.46 -18.83
C LEU A 179 -23.72 -2.06 -19.21
N ALA A 180 -24.61 -1.25 -19.79
CA ALA A 180 -25.92 -1.70 -20.25
C ALA A 180 -25.80 -2.78 -21.34
N GLU A 181 -24.86 -2.63 -22.27
CA GLU A 181 -24.57 -3.61 -23.30
C GLU A 181 -24.10 -4.94 -22.71
N ARG A 182 -23.18 -4.90 -21.74
CA ARG A 182 -22.72 -6.11 -21.02
C ARG A 182 -23.88 -6.83 -20.32
N ARG A 183 -24.77 -6.08 -19.66
CA ARG A 183 -25.97 -6.65 -19.02
C ARG A 183 -26.88 -7.33 -20.03
N ARG A 184 -27.21 -6.65 -21.14
CA ARG A 184 -28.02 -7.22 -22.22
C ARG A 184 -27.38 -8.46 -22.84
N ARG A 185 -26.06 -8.46 -23.03
CA ARG A 185 -25.34 -9.64 -23.52
C ARG A 185 -25.45 -10.82 -22.56
N ALA A 186 -25.29 -10.60 -21.26
CA ALA A 186 -25.49 -11.63 -20.25
C ALA A 186 -26.93 -12.18 -20.26
N GLU A 187 -27.94 -11.31 -20.32
CA GLU A 187 -29.35 -11.72 -20.44
C GLU A 187 -29.61 -12.56 -21.69
N LEU A 188 -29.01 -12.20 -22.83
CA LEU A 188 -29.10 -12.96 -24.08
C LEU A 188 -28.40 -14.32 -23.97
N GLU A 189 -27.23 -14.40 -23.33
CA GLU A 189 -26.52 -15.66 -23.08
C GLU A 189 -27.32 -16.59 -22.16
N GLU A 190 -27.91 -16.05 -21.09
CA GLU A 190 -28.82 -16.80 -20.23
C GLU A 190 -30.04 -17.31 -20.98
N ALA A 191 -30.68 -16.47 -21.80
CA ALA A 191 -31.83 -16.86 -22.60
C ALA A 191 -31.47 -17.96 -23.61
N ARG A 192 -30.29 -17.85 -24.25
CA ARG A 192 -29.75 -18.88 -25.16
C ARG A 192 -29.49 -20.19 -24.42
N ALA A 193 -28.88 -20.14 -23.24
CA ALA A 193 -28.63 -21.32 -22.42
C ALA A 193 -29.94 -22.00 -21.98
N ARG A 194 -30.96 -21.22 -21.59
CA ARG A 194 -32.30 -21.74 -21.26
C ARG A 194 -32.94 -22.43 -22.46
N LEU A 195 -32.86 -21.81 -23.64
CA LEU A 195 -33.40 -22.37 -24.88
C LEU A 195 -32.68 -23.65 -25.30
N GLN A 196 -31.36 -23.72 -25.16
CA GLN A 196 -30.58 -24.94 -25.39
C GLN A 196 -31.04 -26.07 -24.45
N ARG A 197 -31.15 -25.81 -23.14
CA ARG A 197 -31.64 -26.81 -22.17
C ARG A 197 -33.02 -27.36 -22.52
N LEU A 198 -33.93 -26.51 -22.98
CA LEU A 198 -35.27 -26.95 -23.42
C LEU A 198 -35.22 -27.80 -24.68
N ARG A 199 -34.32 -27.47 -25.62
CA ARG A 199 -34.12 -28.30 -26.84
C ARG A 199 -33.54 -29.66 -26.49
N ASP A 200 -32.53 -29.69 -25.62
CA ASP A 200 -31.86 -30.92 -25.19
C ASP A 200 -32.87 -31.82 -24.45
N ALA A 201 -33.64 -31.25 -23.51
CA ALA A 201 -34.70 -31.97 -22.82
C ALA A 201 -35.75 -32.54 -23.79
N GLY A 202 -36.18 -31.76 -24.79
CA GLY A 202 -37.09 -32.24 -25.82
C GLY A 202 -36.51 -33.38 -26.68
N GLN A 203 -35.21 -33.33 -27.00
CA GLN A 203 -34.53 -34.41 -27.70
C GLN A 203 -34.45 -35.67 -26.83
N ASP A 204 -34.12 -35.54 -25.54
CA ASP A 204 -34.09 -36.64 -24.60
C ASP A 204 -35.46 -37.31 -24.44
N GLU A 205 -36.54 -36.52 -24.36
CA GLU A 205 -37.90 -37.03 -24.32
C GLU A 205 -38.28 -37.80 -25.59
N LEU A 206 -37.94 -37.26 -26.77
CA LEU A 206 -38.16 -37.94 -28.05
C LEU A 206 -37.39 -39.26 -28.13
N LEU A 207 -36.15 -39.29 -27.68
CA LEU A 207 -35.35 -40.51 -27.60
C LEU A 207 -35.98 -41.53 -26.64
N ALA A 208 -36.41 -41.09 -25.45
CA ALA A 208 -37.08 -41.97 -24.48
C ALA A 208 -38.40 -42.54 -25.03
N GLN A 209 -39.20 -41.74 -25.73
CA GLN A 209 -40.41 -42.20 -26.41
C GLN A 209 -40.08 -43.17 -27.56
N GLY A 210 -39.03 -42.89 -28.34
CA GLY A 210 -38.54 -43.77 -29.40
C GLY A 210 -38.13 -45.14 -28.86
N GLN A 211 -37.40 -45.18 -27.74
CA GLN A 211 -37.02 -46.42 -27.04
C GLN A 211 -38.25 -47.17 -26.52
N ARG A 212 -39.21 -46.49 -25.88
CA ARG A 212 -40.47 -47.10 -25.44
C ARG A 212 -41.25 -47.69 -26.61
N ARG A 213 -41.31 -46.99 -27.75
CA ARG A 213 -41.96 -47.48 -28.96
C ARG A 213 -41.29 -48.76 -29.47
N ALA A 214 -39.95 -48.79 -29.54
CA ALA A 214 -39.21 -49.98 -29.94
C ALA A 214 -39.52 -51.18 -29.03
N GLN A 215 -39.49 -50.98 -27.70
CA GLN A 215 -39.82 -52.03 -26.73
C GLN A 215 -41.26 -52.55 -26.89
N LEU A 216 -42.22 -51.67 -27.17
CA LEU A 216 -43.60 -52.08 -27.41
C LEU A 216 -43.76 -52.87 -28.72
N LEU A 217 -43.04 -52.47 -29.77
CA LEU A 217 -43.03 -53.20 -31.04
C LEU A 217 -42.44 -54.60 -30.88
N GLU A 218 -41.30 -54.73 -30.19
CA GLU A 218 -40.69 -56.04 -29.89
C GLU A 218 -41.66 -56.96 -29.12
N ARG A 219 -42.37 -56.42 -28.12
CA ARG A 219 -43.38 -57.18 -27.36
C ARG A 219 -44.55 -57.62 -28.23
N LEU A 220 -45.00 -56.75 -29.12
CA LEU A 220 -46.10 -57.02 -30.04
C LEU A 220 -45.71 -58.06 -31.09
N GLU A 221 -44.50 -57.99 -31.63
CA GLU A 221 -43.96 -59.01 -32.55
C GLU A 221 -43.81 -60.35 -31.85
N ALA A 222 -43.24 -60.38 -30.63
CA ALA A 222 -43.14 -61.59 -29.83
C ALA A 222 -44.52 -62.20 -29.51
N ALA A 223 -45.54 -61.37 -29.25
CA ALA A 223 -46.91 -61.83 -29.04
C ALA A 223 -47.49 -62.41 -30.33
N ARG A 224 -47.35 -61.74 -31.47
CA ARG A 224 -47.80 -62.22 -32.78
C ARG A 224 -47.17 -63.56 -33.15
N GLU A 225 -45.86 -63.70 -32.95
CA GLU A 225 -45.16 -64.96 -33.17
C GLU A 225 -45.74 -66.09 -32.32
N ARG A 226 -46.04 -65.83 -31.04
CA ARG A 226 -46.68 -66.82 -30.17
C ARG A 226 -48.07 -67.19 -30.68
N THR A 227 -48.88 -66.22 -31.09
CA THR A 227 -50.21 -66.47 -31.64
C THR A 227 -50.13 -67.34 -32.88
N LEU A 228 -49.28 -66.99 -33.85
CA LEU A 228 -49.07 -67.77 -35.07
C LEU A 228 -48.62 -69.21 -34.79
N ARG A 229 -47.74 -69.40 -33.80
CA ARG A 229 -47.33 -70.75 -33.35
C ARG A 229 -48.50 -71.56 -32.81
N TRP A 230 -49.37 -70.95 -32.01
CA TRP A 230 -50.53 -71.64 -31.44
C TRP A 230 -51.63 -71.89 -32.47
N GLU A 231 -51.88 -70.94 -33.38
CA GLU A 231 -52.78 -71.13 -34.52
C GLU A 231 -52.33 -72.30 -35.39
N SER A 232 -51.03 -72.39 -35.71
CA SER A 232 -50.48 -73.51 -36.47
C SER A 232 -50.68 -74.84 -35.76
N LYS A 233 -50.42 -74.90 -34.45
CA LYS A 233 -50.69 -76.10 -33.64
C LYS A 233 -52.18 -76.46 -33.60
N TRP A 234 -53.04 -75.46 -33.49
CA TRP A 234 -54.50 -75.65 -33.48
C TRP A 234 -54.99 -76.24 -34.80
N ILE A 235 -54.53 -75.71 -35.93
CA ILE A 235 -54.81 -76.25 -37.27
C ILE A 235 -54.34 -77.70 -37.37
N GLN A 236 -53.14 -78.04 -36.88
CA GLN A 236 -52.64 -79.41 -36.85
C GLN A 236 -53.54 -80.35 -36.04
N ILE A 237 -54.00 -79.91 -34.85
CA ILE A 237 -54.93 -80.67 -34.01
C ILE A 237 -56.26 -80.86 -34.74
N GLN A 238 -56.81 -79.81 -35.34
CA GLN A 238 -58.07 -79.88 -36.09
C GLN A 238 -57.98 -80.83 -37.29
N ASN A 239 -56.92 -80.73 -38.09
CA ASN A 239 -56.68 -81.64 -39.22
C ASN A 239 -56.56 -83.09 -38.74
N THR A 240 -55.78 -83.33 -37.69
CA THR A 240 -55.64 -84.67 -37.09
C THR A 240 -56.98 -85.20 -36.58
N ALA A 241 -57.78 -84.37 -35.92
CA ALA A 241 -59.11 -84.75 -35.44
C ALA A 241 -60.06 -85.06 -36.61
N ALA A 242 -60.04 -84.26 -37.68
CA ALA A 242 -60.84 -84.51 -38.88
C ALA A 242 -60.44 -85.82 -39.57
N GLU A 243 -59.14 -86.12 -39.69
CA GLU A 243 -58.64 -87.40 -40.20
C GLU A 243 -59.10 -88.57 -39.34
N LYS A 244 -59.01 -88.47 -38.01
CA LYS A 244 -59.47 -89.53 -37.09
C LYS A 244 -60.98 -89.72 -37.15
N THR A 245 -61.77 -88.64 -37.23
CA THR A 245 -63.22 -88.71 -37.40
C THR A 245 -63.60 -89.34 -38.74
N LEU A 246 -62.90 -89.01 -39.83
CA LEU A 246 -63.12 -89.62 -41.14
C LEU A 246 -62.79 -91.13 -41.12
N LEU A 247 -61.65 -91.50 -40.54
CA LEU A 247 -61.27 -92.91 -40.36
C LEU A 247 -62.33 -93.66 -39.55
N LEU A 248 -62.77 -93.10 -38.42
CA LEU A 248 -63.84 -93.68 -37.61
C LEU A 248 -65.12 -93.86 -38.43
N GLY A 249 -65.55 -92.83 -39.16
CA GLY A 249 -66.72 -92.91 -40.05
C GLY A 249 -66.61 -94.02 -41.09
N ARG A 250 -65.44 -94.14 -41.75
CA ARG A 250 -65.17 -95.22 -42.71
C ARG A 250 -65.22 -96.61 -42.05
N THR A 251 -64.60 -96.78 -40.89
CA THR A 251 -64.63 -98.04 -40.13
C THR A 251 -66.05 -98.40 -39.73
N ARG A 252 -66.84 -97.44 -39.25
CA ARG A 252 -68.24 -97.64 -38.88
C ARG A 252 -69.09 -98.07 -40.08
N MET A 253 -68.90 -97.43 -41.24
CA MET A 253 -69.61 -97.82 -42.48
C MET A 253 -69.19 -99.22 -42.96
N ALA A 254 -67.91 -99.55 -42.93
CA ALA A 254 -67.43 -100.88 -43.28
C ALA A 254 -68.00 -101.96 -42.35
N ALA A 255 -68.00 -101.71 -41.03
CA ALA A 255 -68.61 -102.59 -40.03
C ALA A 255 -70.12 -102.80 -40.30
N LEU A 256 -70.86 -101.72 -40.54
CA LEU A 256 -72.28 -101.78 -40.86
C LEU A 256 -72.54 -102.55 -42.16
N ASN A 257 -71.74 -102.32 -43.21
CA ASN A 257 -71.87 -103.02 -44.49
C ASN A 257 -71.62 -104.53 -44.34
N LEU A 258 -70.55 -104.93 -43.66
CA LEU A 258 -70.26 -106.34 -43.35
C LEU A 258 -71.40 -106.96 -42.54
N PHE A 259 -71.91 -106.23 -41.56
CA PHE A 259 -73.01 -106.68 -40.74
C PHE A 259 -74.32 -106.89 -41.52
N GLN A 260 -74.64 -105.97 -42.42
CA GLN A 260 -75.79 -106.12 -43.33
C GLN A 260 -75.65 -107.35 -44.23
N LEU A 261 -74.45 -107.62 -44.76
CA LEU A 261 -74.15 -108.83 -45.54
C LEU A 261 -74.40 -110.11 -44.71
N VAL A 262 -73.90 -110.16 -43.47
CA VAL A 262 -74.14 -111.28 -42.55
C VAL A 262 -75.65 -111.46 -42.27
N ARG A 263 -76.37 -110.36 -42.02
CA ARG A 263 -77.82 -110.38 -41.80
C ARG A 263 -78.57 -110.90 -43.02
N GLN A 264 -78.22 -110.46 -44.23
CA GLN A 264 -78.81 -110.94 -45.48
C GLN A 264 -78.63 -112.45 -45.63
N HIS A 265 -77.44 -112.97 -45.30
CA HIS A 265 -77.16 -114.40 -45.36
C HIS A 265 -77.94 -115.20 -44.30
N LYS A 266 -78.10 -114.68 -43.08
CA LYS A 266 -78.89 -115.31 -42.01
C LYS A 266 -80.41 -115.10 -42.13
N ARG A 267 -80.89 -114.25 -43.07
CA ARG A 267 -82.29 -113.83 -43.24
C ARG A 267 -82.95 -113.30 -41.95
N GLN A 268 -82.20 -112.52 -41.15
CA GLN A 268 -82.66 -111.99 -39.87
C GLN A 268 -83.13 -110.52 -39.97
N PRO A 269 -84.21 -110.12 -39.27
CA PRO A 269 -84.64 -108.72 -39.21
C PRO A 269 -83.65 -107.85 -38.41
N PRO A 270 -83.66 -106.52 -38.62
CA PRO A 270 -82.69 -105.63 -37.97
C PRO A 270 -82.94 -105.53 -36.45
N ALA A 271 -82.08 -106.16 -35.64
CA ALA A 271 -82.19 -106.19 -34.18
C ALA A 271 -81.33 -105.15 -33.42
N LEU A 272 -80.34 -104.56 -34.09
CA LEU A 272 -79.39 -103.58 -33.53
C LEU A 272 -79.53 -102.22 -34.22
N ALA A 273 -79.31 -101.16 -33.44
CA ALA A 273 -79.27 -99.78 -33.91
C ALA A 273 -78.10 -99.55 -34.88
N VAL A 274 -78.29 -98.61 -35.81
CA VAL A 274 -77.30 -98.27 -36.85
C VAL A 274 -76.02 -97.68 -36.24
N GLU A 275 -76.12 -97.06 -35.07
CA GLU A 275 -75.00 -96.40 -34.38
C GLU A 275 -74.17 -97.34 -33.48
N ASP A 276 -74.69 -98.53 -33.16
CA ASP A 276 -74.00 -99.51 -32.31
C ASP A 276 -72.98 -100.34 -33.11
N THR A 277 -71.84 -99.73 -33.42
CA THR A 277 -70.82 -100.36 -34.25
C THR A 277 -70.09 -101.51 -33.55
N GLU A 278 -70.02 -101.50 -32.22
CA GLU A 278 -69.40 -102.58 -31.45
C GLU A 278 -70.28 -103.83 -31.50
N GLY A 279 -71.59 -103.69 -31.26
CA GLY A 279 -72.55 -104.80 -31.39
C GLY A 279 -72.61 -105.36 -32.82
N GLN A 280 -72.51 -104.50 -33.85
CA GLN A 280 -72.46 -104.93 -35.25
C GLN A 280 -71.22 -105.79 -35.55
N LEU A 281 -70.04 -105.36 -35.11
CA LEU A 281 -68.80 -106.12 -35.28
C LEU A 281 -68.82 -107.44 -34.51
N GLU A 282 -69.39 -107.48 -33.32
CA GLU A 282 -69.49 -108.72 -32.54
C GLU A 282 -70.39 -109.75 -33.25
N GLN A 283 -71.50 -109.33 -33.86
CA GLN A 283 -72.34 -110.24 -34.66
C GLN A 283 -71.64 -110.73 -35.94
N VAL A 284 -70.86 -109.87 -36.61
CA VAL A 284 -70.01 -110.28 -37.75
C VAL A 284 -68.97 -111.29 -37.31
N LYS A 285 -68.29 -111.05 -36.18
CA LYS A 285 -67.29 -111.96 -35.60
C LYS A 285 -67.90 -113.31 -35.25
N LEU A 286 -69.04 -113.33 -34.54
CA LEU A 286 -69.73 -114.59 -34.20
C LEU A 286 -70.09 -115.37 -35.46
N PHE A 287 -70.59 -114.72 -36.52
CA PHE A 287 -70.88 -115.41 -37.77
C PHE A 287 -69.65 -115.97 -38.47
N ILE A 288 -68.54 -115.23 -38.51
CA ILE A 288 -67.29 -115.74 -39.09
C ILE A 288 -66.79 -116.95 -38.28
N LEU A 289 -66.86 -116.89 -36.95
CA LEU A 289 -66.52 -118.01 -36.08
C LEU A 289 -67.43 -119.22 -36.33
N ASP A 290 -68.76 -119.03 -36.40
CA ASP A 290 -69.74 -120.08 -36.72
C ASP A 290 -69.44 -120.73 -38.09
N LEU A 291 -69.18 -119.92 -39.12
CA LEU A 291 -68.82 -120.41 -40.46
C LEU A 291 -67.50 -121.17 -40.44
N SER A 292 -66.50 -120.66 -39.73
CA SER A 292 -65.20 -121.33 -39.61
C SER A 292 -65.31 -122.66 -38.87
N ALA A 293 -66.15 -122.74 -37.83
CA ALA A 293 -66.47 -123.97 -37.13
C ALA A 293 -67.22 -124.96 -38.03
N MET A 294 -68.21 -124.49 -38.82
CA MET A 294 -68.89 -125.33 -39.82
C MET A 294 -67.92 -125.86 -40.89
N LEU A 295 -67.03 -125.02 -41.42
CA LEU A 295 -66.04 -125.44 -42.42
C LEU A 295 -64.98 -126.39 -41.82
N ALA A 296 -64.58 -126.19 -40.58
CA ALA A 296 -63.70 -127.11 -39.86
C ALA A 296 -64.40 -128.47 -39.64
N ASN A 297 -65.69 -128.48 -39.33
CA ASN A 297 -66.51 -129.68 -39.21
C ASN A 297 -66.74 -130.38 -40.57
N LEU A 298 -66.86 -129.61 -41.67
CA LEU A 298 -66.94 -130.16 -43.03
C LEU A 298 -65.61 -130.75 -43.52
N ARG A 299 -64.46 -130.15 -43.15
CA ARG A 299 -63.14 -130.74 -43.40
C ARG A 299 -62.89 -132.02 -42.61
N GLN A 300 -63.57 -132.20 -41.48
CA GLN A 300 -63.60 -133.48 -40.77
C GLN A 300 -64.55 -134.50 -41.42
N ALA A 301 -65.34 -134.10 -42.42
CA ALA A 301 -66.37 -134.91 -43.08
C ALA A 301 -66.07 -135.26 -44.56
N GLU A 302 -64.95 -134.81 -45.15
CA GLU A 302 -64.54 -135.26 -46.51
C GLU A 302 -63.70 -136.56 -46.45
N PRO A 303 -64.11 -137.64 -47.16
CA PRO A 303 -63.46 -138.95 -47.15
C PRO A 303 -62.29 -139.05 -48.15
N THR A 304 -61.27 -139.83 -47.80
CA THR A 304 -60.15 -140.21 -48.67
C THR A 304 -60.63 -141.04 -49.88
N PRO A 305 -60.11 -140.80 -51.11
CA PRO A 305 -60.43 -141.62 -52.28
C PRO A 305 -59.63 -142.93 -52.31
N ALA A 306 -60.24 -143.93 -52.95
CA ALA A 306 -59.97 -145.36 -52.88
C ALA A 306 -58.60 -145.85 -53.41
N SER A 307 -58.15 -147.00 -52.87
CA SER A 307 -57.34 -147.99 -53.58
C SER A 307 -57.96 -149.38 -53.37
N GLN A 308 -58.44 -150.00 -54.45
CA GLN A 308 -58.43 -151.46 -54.60
C GLN A 308 -57.00 -151.90 -54.98
N PRO A 309 -56.63 -153.18 -54.83
CA PRO A 309 -57.11 -154.24 -55.74
C PRO A 309 -58.12 -155.21 -55.13
#